data_AF-A0A1A2IXA3-F1
#
_entry.id   AF-A0A1A2IXA3-F1
#
_cell.length_a   1.000
_cell.length_b   1.000
_cell.length_c   1.000
_cell.angle_alpha   90.00
_cell.angle_beta   90.00
_cell.angle_gamma   90.00
#
_symmetry.space_group_name_H-M   'P 1'
#
loop_
_entity.id
_entity.type
_entity.pdbx_description
1 polymer ?
#
loop_
_entity_poly.entity_id
_entity_poly.type
_entity_poly.pdbx_seq_one_letter_code
_entity_poly.pdbx_strand_id
1 'polypeptide(L)'
;MNLRRWSVAGLAVAVAVSLFSITGPVAPARAECPDVQLIFARGTAEPPGLGAAGDALLAALHSALGSRSVDSYPVNYPASYNFLQTADGANDARDHIAQMVEQCPGTKLVLGGFSQGAAAVSMLAGVPPLGERIGNFGSAPALDPGLA
;
A
#
# COMPACT_ATOMS: atom_id res chain seq x y z
N MET A 1 35.07 -40.86 -57.01
CA MET A 1 35.06 -39.42 -56.67
C MET A 1 35.66 -39.25 -55.28
N ASN A 2 36.53 -38.26 -55.14
CA ASN A 2 37.59 -38.12 -54.14
C ASN A 2 37.12 -37.92 -52.69
N LEU A 3 37.95 -38.38 -51.75
CA LEU A 3 37.97 -37.95 -50.35
C LEU A 3 38.32 -36.46 -50.23
N ARG A 4 37.70 -35.76 -49.28
CA ARG A 4 38.35 -34.63 -48.62
C ARG A 4 37.93 -34.50 -47.15
N ARG A 5 38.85 -34.89 -46.27
CA ARG A 5 38.87 -34.63 -44.82
C ARG A 5 39.10 -33.13 -44.59
N TRP A 6 38.29 -32.48 -43.77
CA TRP A 6 38.58 -31.13 -43.24
C TRP A 6 38.44 -31.17 -41.73
N SER A 7 39.58 -31.28 -41.04
CA SER A 7 39.68 -31.10 -39.60
C SER A 7 39.61 -29.61 -39.29
N VAL A 8 38.62 -29.18 -38.51
CA VAL A 8 38.59 -27.82 -37.95
C VAL A 8 38.92 -27.93 -36.47
N ALA A 9 40.16 -27.60 -36.12
CA ALA A 9 40.59 -27.39 -34.75
C ALA A 9 39.94 -26.10 -34.24
N GLY A 10 38.95 -26.22 -33.35
CA GLY A 10 38.33 -25.08 -32.67
C GLY A 10 39.20 -24.61 -31.51
N LEU A 11 39.74 -23.39 -31.61
CA LEU A 11 40.45 -22.72 -30.53
C LEU A 11 39.43 -22.24 -29.48
N ALA A 12 39.42 -22.84 -28.29
CA ALA A 12 38.59 -22.38 -27.18
C ALA A 12 39.26 -21.17 -26.50
N VAL A 13 38.67 -19.98 -26.64
CA VAL A 13 39.08 -18.79 -25.89
C VAL A 13 38.22 -18.72 -24.62
N ALA A 14 38.83 -19.00 -23.47
CA ALA A 14 38.19 -18.86 -22.17
C ALA A 14 38.20 -17.39 -21.73
N VAL A 15 37.02 -16.77 -21.65
CA VAL A 15 36.85 -15.44 -21.06
C VAL A 15 36.73 -15.60 -19.54
N ALA A 16 37.75 -15.17 -18.80
CA ALA A 16 37.71 -15.16 -17.34
C ALA A 16 36.90 -13.94 -16.86
N VAL A 17 35.64 -14.16 -16.47
CA VAL A 17 34.81 -13.14 -15.81
C VAL A 17 35.22 -13.08 -14.34
N SER A 18 35.85 -11.98 -13.94
CA SER A 18 36.23 -11.73 -12.55
C SER A 18 35.00 -11.31 -11.74
N LEU A 19 34.49 -12.21 -10.91
CA LEU A 19 33.41 -11.94 -9.96
C LEU A 19 33.96 -11.14 -8.76
N PHE A 20 33.88 -9.82 -8.82
CA PHE A 20 34.03 -9.00 -7.61
C PHE A 20 32.82 -9.25 -6.70
N SER A 21 33.04 -10.05 -5.65
CA SER A 21 32.04 -10.31 -4.62
C SER A 21 32.02 -9.14 -3.63
N ILE A 22 31.07 -8.22 -3.80
CA ILE A 22 30.80 -7.15 -2.82
C ILE A 22 30.13 -7.82 -1.61
N THR A 23 30.95 -8.31 -0.67
CA THR A 23 30.51 -8.86 0.61
C THR A 23 30.52 -7.75 1.66
N GLY A 24 29.62 -6.78 1.49
CA GLY A 24 29.31 -5.80 2.52
C GLY A 24 28.01 -6.19 3.23
N PRO A 25 27.86 -5.93 4.54
CA PRO A 25 26.55 -6.02 5.18
C PRO A 25 25.61 -5.04 4.48
N VAL A 26 24.57 -5.57 3.85
CA VAL A 26 23.44 -4.75 3.37
C VAL A 26 22.73 -4.27 4.62
N ALA A 27 22.95 -3.03 5.02
CA ALA A 27 22.08 -2.39 5.99
C ALA A 27 20.66 -2.47 5.43
N PRO A 28 19.64 -2.86 6.22
CA PRO A 28 18.27 -2.81 5.73
C PRO A 28 18.03 -1.39 5.23
N ALA A 29 17.56 -1.25 3.99
CA ALA A 29 17.08 0.04 3.52
C ALA A 29 16.03 0.49 4.53
N ARG A 30 16.33 1.54 5.30
CA ARG A 30 15.30 2.16 6.13
C ARG A 30 14.26 2.66 5.15
N ALA A 31 13.03 2.15 5.26
CA ALA A 31 11.92 2.81 4.61
C ALA A 31 11.97 4.29 5.04
N GLU A 32 11.97 5.21 4.07
CA GLU A 32 11.85 6.63 4.36
C GLU A 32 10.43 6.85 4.89
N CYS A 33 10.26 6.73 6.21
CA CYS A 33 8.97 6.87 6.87
C CYS A 33 8.52 8.33 6.81
N PRO A 34 7.30 8.64 6.32
CA PRO A 34 6.79 9.99 6.34
C PRO A 34 6.44 10.42 7.77
N ASP A 35 6.48 11.72 8.06
CA ASP A 35 5.99 12.25 9.34
C ASP A 35 4.49 11.98 9.50
N VAL A 36 3.73 12.08 8.40
CA VAL A 36 2.28 11.85 8.34
C VAL A 36 1.93 11.03 7.10
N GLN A 37 1.02 10.06 7.24
CA GLN A 37 0.44 9.36 6.09
C GLN A 37 -1.09 9.42 6.13
N LEU A 38 -1.68 9.87 5.02
CA LEU A 38 -3.12 9.85 4.81
C LEU A 38 -3.55 8.50 4.24
N ILE A 39 -4.29 7.71 5.00
CA ILE A 39 -4.95 6.48 4.56
C ILE A 39 -6.38 6.84 4.16
N PHE A 40 -6.71 6.79 2.87
CA PHE A 40 -7.99 7.27 2.37
C PHE A 40 -8.77 6.25 1.55
N ALA A 41 -10.03 6.02 1.93
CA ALA A 41 -10.97 5.20 1.17
C ALA A 41 -11.84 6.07 0.26
N ARG A 42 -11.69 5.89 -1.06
CA ARG A 42 -12.46 6.60 -2.08
C ARG A 42 -13.97 6.27 -2.05
N GLY A 43 -14.78 6.99 -2.81
CA GLY A 43 -16.22 6.77 -2.95
C GLY A 43 -16.58 5.77 -4.05
N THR A 44 -17.88 5.41 -4.09
CA THR A 44 -18.43 4.48 -5.09
C THR A 44 -18.17 4.96 -6.51
N ALA A 45 -17.72 4.02 -7.36
CA ALA A 45 -17.39 4.20 -8.77
C ALA A 45 -16.22 5.17 -9.05
N GLU A 46 -15.47 5.60 -8.02
CA GLU A 46 -14.22 6.32 -8.25
C GLU A 46 -13.13 5.35 -8.74
N PRO A 47 -12.28 5.76 -9.70
CA PRO A 47 -11.15 4.95 -10.17
C PRO A 47 -10.13 4.71 -9.03
N PRO A 48 -9.24 3.69 -9.15
CA PRO A 48 -8.19 3.48 -8.17
C PRO A 48 -7.37 4.75 -7.88
N GLY A 49 -7.12 5.01 -6.60
CA GLY A 49 -6.54 6.27 -6.10
C GLY A 49 -7.28 6.77 -4.85
N LEU A 50 -7.00 8.00 -4.44
CA LEU A 50 -7.64 8.62 -3.27
C LEU A 50 -9.07 9.12 -3.55
N GLY A 51 -9.41 9.30 -4.82
CA GLY A 51 -10.66 9.95 -5.22
C GLY A 51 -10.63 11.46 -5.00
N ALA A 52 -11.63 12.17 -5.50
CA ALA A 52 -11.64 13.64 -5.53
C ALA A 52 -11.52 14.26 -4.13
N ALA A 53 -12.22 13.68 -3.15
CA ALA A 53 -12.18 14.15 -1.76
C ALA A 53 -10.83 13.88 -1.09
N GLY A 54 -10.23 12.71 -1.36
CA GLY A 54 -8.94 12.33 -0.80
C GLY A 54 -7.78 13.15 -1.38
N ASP A 55 -7.80 13.41 -2.70
CA ASP A 55 -6.81 14.28 -3.34
C ASP A 55 -6.86 15.71 -2.78
N ALA A 56 -8.08 16.25 -2.60
CA ALA A 56 -8.26 17.56 -1.99
C ALA A 56 -7.77 17.61 -0.54
N LEU A 57 -8.01 16.55 0.24
CA LEU A 57 -7.52 16.45 1.61
C LEU A 57 -6.00 16.33 1.67
N LEU A 58 -5.37 15.53 0.80
CA LEU A 58 -3.92 15.40 0.72
C LEU A 58 -3.27 16.76 0.43
N ALA A 59 -3.80 17.49 -0.54
CA ALA A 59 -3.32 18.84 -0.87
C ALA A 59 -3.45 19.80 0.33
N ALA A 60 -4.58 19.74 1.06
CA ALA A 60 -4.77 20.54 2.26
C ALA A 60 -3.79 20.17 3.38
N LEU A 61 -3.48 18.89 3.58
CA LEU A 61 -2.50 18.42 4.56
C LEU A 61 -1.09 18.89 4.21
N HIS A 62 -0.68 18.80 2.95
CA HIS A 62 0.61 19.33 2.47
C HIS A 62 0.73 20.82 2.78
N SER A 63 -0.34 21.59 2.55
CA SER A 63 -0.34 23.03 2.86
C SER A 63 -0.34 23.34 4.35
N ALA A 64 -1.01 22.54 5.18
CA ALA A 64 -1.20 22.82 6.60
C ALA A 64 -0.03 22.36 7.49
N LEU A 65 0.73 21.35 7.06
CA LEU A 65 1.73 20.70 7.90
C LEU A 65 3.17 21.23 7.72
N GLY A 66 3.35 22.25 6.88
CA GLY A 66 4.62 22.95 6.73
C GLY A 66 5.71 22.04 6.16
N SER A 67 6.83 21.91 6.88
CA SER A 67 7.99 21.13 6.43
C SER A 67 7.90 19.63 6.71
N ARG A 68 6.79 19.14 7.29
CA ARG A 68 6.62 17.71 7.57
C ARG A 68 6.42 16.94 6.27
N SER A 69 7.06 15.78 6.14
CA SER A 69 6.80 14.89 5.02
C SER A 69 5.41 14.27 5.14
N VAL A 70 4.62 14.37 4.08
CA VAL A 70 3.25 13.85 4.04
C VAL A 70 3.11 12.94 2.82
N ASP A 71 2.76 11.68 3.08
CA ASP A 71 2.49 10.67 2.07
C ASP A 71 1.01 10.24 2.13
N SER A 72 0.59 9.40 1.18
CA SER A 72 -0.77 8.88 1.13
C SER A 72 -0.81 7.41 0.75
N TYR A 73 -1.76 6.69 1.33
CA TYR A 73 -2.14 5.35 0.96
C TYR A 73 -3.59 5.33 0.48
N PRO A 74 -3.83 5.12 -0.83
CA PRO A 74 -5.17 4.89 -1.35
C PRO A 74 -5.62 3.47 -0.99
N VAL A 75 -6.65 3.37 -0.17
CA VAL A 75 -7.22 2.07 0.25
C VAL A 75 -7.62 1.26 -0.98
N ASN A 76 -7.10 0.04 -1.06
CA ASN A 76 -7.24 -0.84 -2.20
C ASN A 76 -8.44 -1.78 -2.03
N TYR A 77 -9.57 -1.33 -2.53
CA TYR A 77 -10.80 -2.11 -2.57
C TYR A 77 -11.62 -1.78 -3.83
N PRO A 78 -12.66 -2.55 -4.18
CA PRO A 78 -13.37 -2.37 -5.44
C PRO A 78 -14.05 -1.01 -5.63
N ALA A 79 -14.45 -0.34 -4.54
CA ALA A 79 -15.30 0.87 -4.58
C ALA A 79 -16.53 0.73 -5.50
N SER A 80 -17.11 -0.48 -5.57
CA SER A 80 -18.16 -0.81 -6.52
C SER A 80 -19.55 -0.51 -5.94
N TYR A 81 -20.59 -0.61 -6.78
CA TYR A 81 -21.98 -0.55 -6.28
C TYR A 81 -22.38 -1.78 -5.44
N ASN A 82 -21.56 -2.83 -5.41
CA ASN A 82 -21.74 -3.94 -4.48
C ASN A 82 -21.19 -3.57 -3.09
N PHE A 83 -22.02 -2.95 -2.27
CA PHE A 83 -21.65 -2.49 -0.93
C PHE A 83 -21.22 -3.62 0.04
N LEU A 84 -21.45 -4.89 -0.29
CA LEU A 84 -20.93 -6.00 0.51
C LEU A 84 -19.39 -6.06 0.50
N GLN A 85 -18.77 -5.49 -0.55
CA GLN A 85 -17.30 -5.39 -0.67
C GLN A 85 -16.71 -4.19 0.08
N THR A 86 -17.53 -3.40 0.79
CA THR A 86 -17.03 -2.27 1.60
C THR A 86 -16.13 -2.75 2.74
N ALA A 87 -16.40 -3.94 3.29
CA ALA A 87 -15.56 -4.55 4.32
C ALA A 87 -14.12 -4.81 3.85
N ASP A 88 -13.92 -5.03 2.55
CA ASP A 88 -12.58 -5.21 1.96
C ASP A 88 -11.74 -3.95 2.15
N GLY A 89 -12.34 -2.76 2.02
CA GLY A 89 -11.62 -1.50 2.26
C GLY A 89 -11.24 -1.27 3.72
N ALA A 90 -12.08 -1.71 4.66
CA ALA A 90 -11.75 -1.66 6.08
C ALA A 90 -10.61 -2.64 6.43
N ASN A 91 -10.65 -3.85 5.86
CA ASN A 91 -9.61 -4.86 6.06
C ASN A 91 -8.26 -4.41 5.46
N ASP A 92 -8.27 -3.88 4.23
CA ASP A 92 -7.08 -3.36 3.57
C ASP A 92 -6.44 -2.21 4.37
N ALA A 93 -7.26 -1.25 4.83
CA ALA A 93 -6.78 -0.17 5.69
C ALA A 93 -6.21 -0.68 7.03
N ARG A 94 -6.84 -1.67 7.68
CA ARG A 94 -6.30 -2.30 8.90
C ARG A 94 -4.93 -2.93 8.64
N ASP A 95 -4.81 -3.71 7.58
CA ASP A 95 -3.60 -4.45 7.28
C ASP A 95 -2.45 -3.48 6.96
N HIS A 96 -2.74 -2.37 6.27
CA HIS A 96 -1.78 -1.29 6.04
C HIS A 96 -1.41 -0.53 7.34
N ILE A 97 -2.36 -0.28 8.24
CA ILE A 97 -2.08 0.30 9.56
C ILE A 97 -1.13 -0.61 10.36
N ALA A 98 -1.41 -1.92 10.40
CA ALA A 98 -0.55 -2.88 11.08
C ALA A 98 0.88 -2.85 10.51
N GLN A 99 1.00 -2.82 9.18
CA GLN A 99 2.28 -2.66 8.50
C GLN A 99 3.00 -1.37 8.91
N MET A 100 2.30 -0.24 8.94
CA MET A 100 2.89 1.06 9.30
C MET A 100 3.31 1.13 10.77
N VAL A 101 2.56 0.52 11.68
CA VAL A 101 2.93 0.45 13.10
C VAL A 101 4.23 -0.35 13.28
N GLU A 102 4.43 -1.42 12.51
CA GLU A 102 5.66 -2.22 12.56
C GLU A 102 6.86 -1.53 11.89
N GLN A 103 6.66 -0.98 10.70
CA GLN A 103 7.74 -0.46 9.85
C GLN A 103 8.09 0.99 10.18
N CYS A 104 7.10 1.78 10.58
CA CYS A 104 7.17 3.22 10.76
C CYS A 104 6.39 3.69 12.02
N PRO A 105 6.75 3.21 13.23
CA PRO A 105 6.01 3.52 14.47
C PRO A 105 5.96 5.01 14.84
N GLY A 106 6.80 5.85 14.21
CA GLY A 106 6.81 7.30 14.38
C GLY A 106 5.81 8.05 13.49
N THR A 107 5.35 7.44 12.39
CA THR A 107 4.44 8.09 11.44
C THR A 107 3.07 8.33 12.06
N LYS A 108 2.51 9.52 11.87
CA LYS A 108 1.13 9.82 12.25
C LYS A 108 0.18 9.41 11.13
N LEU A 109 -0.72 8.48 11.44
CA LEU A 109 -1.72 8.00 10.50
C LEU A 109 -2.98 8.86 10.58
N VAL A 110 -3.42 9.36 9.43
CA VAL A 110 -4.67 10.11 9.28
C VAL A 110 -5.62 9.23 8.49
N LEU A 111 -6.78 8.90 9.07
CA LEU A 111 -7.80 8.09 8.40
C LEU A 111 -8.87 8.99 7.79
N GLY A 112 -9.24 8.73 6.55
CA GLY A 112 -10.30 9.47 5.87
C GLY A 112 -11.07 8.60 4.88
N GLY A 113 -12.32 8.97 4.62
CA GLY A 113 -13.10 8.29 3.60
C GLY A 113 -14.28 9.13 3.14
N PHE A 114 -14.74 8.89 1.91
CA PHE A 114 -15.88 9.59 1.32
C PHE A 114 -16.98 8.61 0.89
N SER A 115 -18.24 8.92 1.18
CA SER A 115 -19.40 8.09 0.79
C SER A 115 -19.25 6.63 1.26
N GLN A 116 -19.15 5.65 0.36
CA GLN A 116 -18.86 4.26 0.70
C GLN A 116 -17.53 4.09 1.46
N GLY A 117 -16.49 4.85 1.10
CA GLY A 117 -15.22 4.83 1.82
C GLY A 117 -15.33 5.35 3.26
N ALA A 118 -16.24 6.29 3.53
CA ALA A 118 -16.52 6.72 4.90
C ALA A 118 -17.14 5.56 5.72
N ALA A 119 -17.98 4.73 5.09
CA ALA A 119 -18.50 3.53 5.73
C ALA A 119 -17.40 2.49 6.01
N ALA A 120 -16.43 2.31 5.11
CA ALA A 120 -15.26 1.47 5.36
C ALA A 120 -14.44 1.96 6.57
N VAL A 121 -14.16 3.26 6.65
CA VAL A 121 -13.48 3.86 7.81
C VAL A 121 -14.30 3.72 9.10
N SER A 122 -15.63 3.82 9.01
CA SER A 122 -16.52 3.61 10.15
C SER A 122 -16.46 2.17 10.69
N MET A 123 -16.36 1.16 9.80
CA MET A 123 -16.11 -0.24 10.19
C MET A 123 -14.77 -0.39 10.89
N LEU A 124 -13.72 0.13 10.25
CA LEU A 124 -12.37 0.09 10.80
C LEU A 124 -12.34 0.69 12.21
N ALA A 125 -12.97 1.84 12.43
CA ALA A 125 -13.03 2.49 13.73
C ALA A 125 -14.05 1.88 14.71
N GLY A 126 -14.86 0.91 14.27
CA GLY A 126 -15.90 0.29 15.09
C GLY A 126 -17.01 1.26 15.55
N VAL A 127 -17.30 2.32 14.79
CA VAL A 127 -18.25 3.38 15.18
C VAL A 127 -19.70 2.99 14.84
N PRO A 128 -20.62 2.79 15.80
CA PRO A 128 -22.02 2.43 15.49
C PRO A 128 -22.79 3.55 14.78
N PRO A 129 -23.85 3.25 13.97
CA PRO A 129 -24.35 1.93 13.59
C PRO A 129 -23.63 1.33 12.36
N LEU A 130 -22.83 2.12 11.63
CA LEU A 130 -22.16 1.69 10.39
C LEU A 130 -20.89 0.87 10.64
N GLY A 131 -20.29 1.03 11.81
CA GLY A 131 -19.12 0.29 12.26
C GLY A 131 -19.42 -1.16 12.61
N GLU A 132 -20.68 -1.46 12.89
CA GLU A 132 -21.15 -2.81 13.19
C GLU A 132 -21.88 -3.46 11.99
N ARG A 133 -22.41 -2.68 11.03
CA ARG A 133 -23.15 -3.20 9.87
C ARG A 133 -23.17 -2.25 8.67
N ILE A 134 -23.11 -2.82 7.45
CA ILE A 134 -23.66 -2.15 6.24
C ILE A 134 -25.08 -2.65 6.05
N GLY A 135 -26.05 -1.88 6.54
CA GLY A 135 -27.43 -2.32 6.59
C GLY A 135 -27.60 -3.50 7.54
N ASN A 136 -27.94 -4.69 7.01
CA ASN A 136 -28.18 -5.92 7.79
C ASN A 136 -27.06 -6.97 7.63
N PHE A 137 -25.97 -6.64 6.94
CA PHE A 137 -24.86 -7.54 6.66
C PHE A 137 -23.64 -7.19 7.51
N GLY A 138 -22.89 -8.22 7.93
CA GLY A 138 -21.75 -8.09 8.84
C GLY A 138 -20.71 -7.08 8.37
N SER A 139 -20.08 -6.40 9.32
CA SER A 139 -18.98 -5.47 9.09
C SER A 139 -17.62 -6.17 9.14
N ALA A 140 -16.58 -5.51 8.63
CA ALA A 140 -15.21 -5.87 8.97
C ALA A 140 -15.00 -5.74 10.50
N PRO A 141 -14.12 -6.55 11.11
CA PRO A 141 -13.73 -6.35 12.50
C PRO A 141 -13.17 -4.95 12.71
N ALA A 142 -13.48 -4.34 13.86
CA ALA A 142 -12.87 -3.09 14.28
C ALA A 142 -11.35 -3.25 14.41
N LEU A 143 -10.63 -2.13 14.28
CA LEU A 143 -9.20 -2.04 14.48
C LEU A 143 -8.82 -2.57 15.87
N ASP A 144 -7.76 -3.37 15.93
CA ASP A 144 -7.23 -3.85 17.21
C ASP A 144 -6.85 -2.65 18.09
N PRO A 145 -7.25 -2.60 19.38
CA PRO A 145 -6.87 -1.52 20.29
C PRO A 145 -5.36 -1.27 20.38
N GLY A 146 -4.51 -2.27 20.13
CA GLY A 146 -3.05 -2.11 20.09
C GLY A 146 -2.52 -1.39 18.83
N LEU A 147 -3.38 -1.20 17.82
CA LEU A 147 -3.08 -0.48 16.58
C LEU A 147 -3.74 0.91 16.52
N ALA A 148 -4.59 1.25 17.49
CA ALA A 148 -5.37 2.49 17.55
C ALA A 148 -4.63 3.66 18.21
#